data_AF-A0A1I4S4B9-F1
#
_entry.id   AF-A0A1I4S4B9-F1
#
_cell.length_a   1.000
_cell.length_b   1.000
_cell.length_c   1.000
_cell.angle_alpha   90.00
_cell.angle_beta   90.00
_cell.angle_gamma   90.00
#
_symmetry.space_group_name_H-M   'P 1'
#
loop_
_entity.id
_entity.type
_entity.pdbx_description
1 polymer ?
#
loop_
_entity_poly.entity_id
_entity_poly.type
_entity_poly.pdbx_seq_one_letter_code
_entity_poly.pdbx_strand_id
1 'polypeptide(L)' 'MLNSMEGPLGKIYSMPTAILLIVGMGLSAFLFYSLMKAAENGNVLMVVLLAVAISIVAFVISRAIKFQKMKEF' A
#
# COMPACT_ATOMS: atom_id res chain seq x y z
N MET A 1 -12.43 12.29 -28.09
CA MET A 1 -11.24 12.81 -27.38
C MET A 1 -11.53 12.69 -25.89
N LEU A 2 -10.96 11.69 -25.22
CA LEU A 2 -11.26 11.31 -23.85
C LEU A 2 -10.51 12.23 -22.87
N ASN A 3 -11.20 13.29 -22.43
CA ASN A 3 -10.75 14.15 -21.35
C ASN A 3 -11.22 13.54 -20.03
N SER A 4 -10.41 12.69 -19.40
CA SER A 4 -10.74 12.10 -18.08
C SER A 4 -9.49 11.56 -17.38
N MET A 5 -8.57 12.43 -16.97
CA MET A 5 -7.59 12.09 -15.91
C MET A 5 -7.23 13.30 -15.03
N GLU A 6 -8.19 14.16 -14.70
CA GLU A 6 -7.98 15.31 -13.78
C GLU A 6 -8.57 15.08 -12.37
N GLY A 7 -8.76 13.82 -11.97
CA GLY A 7 -9.17 13.49 -10.59
C GLY A 7 -7.99 13.51 -9.60
N PRO A 8 -8.22 13.72 -8.29
CA PRO A 8 -7.15 13.71 -7.27
C PRO A 8 -6.33 12.42 -7.26
N LEU A 9 -6.92 11.31 -7.71
CA LEU A 9 -6.26 10.02 -7.88
C LEU A 9 -5.19 10.06 -8.97
N GLY A 10 -5.43 10.76 -10.08
CA GLY A 10 -4.48 10.88 -11.20
C GLY A 10 -3.15 11.51 -10.80
N LYS A 11 -3.18 12.46 -9.84
CA LYS A 11 -1.98 13.09 -9.26
C LYS A 11 -1.16 12.12 -8.41
N ILE A 12 -1.81 11.22 -7.67
CA ILE A 12 -1.14 10.20 -6.86
C ILE A 12 -0.48 9.16 -7.78
N TYR A 13 -1.16 8.76 -8.85
CA TYR A 13 -0.61 7.85 -9.85
C TYR A 13 0.52 8.47 -10.70
N SER A 14 0.64 9.79 -10.78
CA SER A 14 1.78 10.47 -11.42
C SER A 14 2.96 10.74 -10.47
N MET A 15 2.87 10.39 -9.18
CA MET A 15 4.04 10.49 -8.29
C MET A 15 5.10 9.45 -8.69
N PRO A 16 6.40 9.76 -8.53
CA PRO A 16 7.46 8.81 -8.81
C PRO A 16 7.21 7.49 -8.07
N THR A 17 7.31 6.37 -8.79
CA THR A 17 7.17 5.00 -8.25
C THR A 17 8.03 4.81 -7.00
N ALA A 18 9.21 5.45 -6.97
CA ALA A 18 10.10 5.47 -5.82
C ALA A 18 9.44 6.00 -4.54
N ILE A 19 8.65 7.07 -4.60
CA ILE A 19 7.96 7.65 -3.43
C ILE A 19 6.89 6.68 -2.94
N LEU A 20 6.12 6.10 -3.86
CA LEU A 20 5.09 5.12 -3.53
C LEU A 20 5.69 3.88 -2.84
N LEU A 21 6.85 3.43 -3.31
CA LEU A 21 7.60 2.32 -2.70
C LEU A 21 8.13 2.68 -1.31
N ILE A 22 8.69 3.87 -1.12
CA ILE A 22 9.20 4.33 0.18
C ILE A 22 8.06 4.41 1.20
N VAL A 23 6.93 4.99 0.82
CA VAL A 23 5.74 5.10 1.68
C VAL A 23 5.18 3.71 1.98
N GLY A 24 5.08 2.83 0.97
CA GLY A 24 4.63 1.46 1.13
C GLY A 24 5.54 0.63 2.06
N MET A 25 6.85 0.83 1.97
CA MET A 25 7.83 0.18 2.84
C MET A 25 7.70 0.66 4.30
N GLY A 26 7.55 1.97 4.52
CA GLY A 26 7.32 2.54 5.86
C GLY A 26 6.02 2.05 6.49
N LEU A 27 4.92 2.04 5.73
CA LEU A 27 3.63 1.50 6.18
C LEU A 27 3.71 0.01 6.52
N SER A 28 4.39 -0.77 5.68
CA SER A 28 4.57 -2.21 5.92
C SER A 28 5.36 -2.46 7.20
N ALA A 29 6.48 -1.74 7.41
CA ALA A 29 7.28 -1.84 8.62
C ALA A 29 6.46 -1.50 9.88
N PHE A 30 5.63 -0.46 9.82
CA PHE A 30 4.74 -0.08 10.92
C PHE A 30 3.69 -1.16 11.24
N LEU A 31 3.08 -1.75 10.22
CA LEU A 31 2.09 -2.82 10.40
C LEU A 31 2.73 -4.10 10.94
N PHE A 32 3.91 -4.48 10.45
CA PHE A 32 4.67 -5.61 10.98
C PHE A 32 5.10 -5.39 12.43
N TYR A 33 5.56 -4.19 12.78
CA TYR A 33 5.87 -3.84 14.17
C TYR A 33 4.63 -3.98 15.07
N SER A 34 3.49 -3.44 14.62
CA SER A 34 2.22 -3.55 15.35
C SER A 34 1.79 -5.02 15.50
N LEU A 35 2.06 -5.86 14.50
CA LEU A 35 1.75 -7.29 14.52
C LEU A 35 2.61 -8.02 15.53
N MET A 36 3.92 -7.76 15.57
CA MET A 36 4.83 -8.33 16.57
C MET A 36 4.40 -7.92 17.98
N LYS A 37 4.10 -6.64 18.19
CA LYS A 37 3.60 -6.15 19.49
C LYS A 37 2.27 -6.82 19.89
N ALA A 38 1.36 -7.05 18.95
CA ALA A 38 0.12 -7.77 19.21
C ALA A 38 0.38 -9.25 19.59
N ALA A 39 1.36 -9.88 18.94
CA ALA A 39 1.77 -11.25 19.23
C ALA A 39 2.43 -11.39 20.61
N GLU A 40 3.28 -10.44 21.00
CA GLU A 40 3.90 -10.39 22.33
C GLU A 40 2.85 -10.24 23.45
N ASN A 41 1.78 -9.48 23.19
CA ASN A 41 0.66 -9.35 24.13
C ASN A 41 -0.29 -10.56 24.13
N GLY A 42 -0.01 -11.61 23.36
CA GLY A 42 -0.87 -12.79 23.22
C GLY A 42 -2.22 -12.50 22.56
N ASN A 43 -2.39 -11.33 21.92
CA ASN A 43 -3.64 -10.92 21.31
C ASN A 43 -3.75 -11.46 19.87
N VAL A 44 -4.08 -12.75 19.77
CA VAL A 44 -4.18 -13.49 18.49
C VAL A 44 -5.16 -12.83 17.52
N LEU A 45 -6.27 -12.30 18.03
CA LEU A 45 -7.31 -11.67 17.21
C LEU A 45 -6.75 -10.42 16.49
N MET A 46 -5.97 -9.61 17.20
CA MET A 46 -5.32 -8.44 16.64
C MET A 46 -4.20 -8.80 15.66
N VAL A 47 -3.46 -9.90 15.91
CA VAL A 47 -2.46 -10.42 14.96
C VAL A 47 -3.10 -10.81 13.63
N VAL A 48 -4.22 -11.52 13.65
CA VAL A 48 -4.94 -11.92 12.42
C VAL A 48 -5.45 -10.70 11.67
N LEU A 49 -6.05 -9.73 12.36
CA LEU A 49 -6.52 -8.48 11.73
C LEU A 49 -5.37 -7.70 11.08
N LEU A 50 -4.21 -7.63 11.74
CA LEU A 50 -3.03 -6.96 11.19
C LEU A 50 -2.45 -7.72 9.99
N ALA A 51 -2.43 -9.06 10.01
CA ALA A 51 -2.00 -9.86 8.86
C ALA A 51 -2.89 -9.63 7.62
N VAL A 52 -4.20 -9.52 7.83
CA VAL A 52 -5.15 -9.16 6.77
C VAL A 52 -4.87 -7.75 6.26
N ALA A 53 -4.65 -6.78 7.15
CA ALA A 53 -4.32 -5.40 6.75
C ALA A 53 -3.03 -5.33 5.91
N ILE A 54 -1.97 -6.06 6.29
CA ILE A 54 -0.72 -6.15 5.52
C ILE A 54 -0.99 -6.69 4.11
N SER A 55 -1.84 -7.71 3.98
CA SER A 55 -2.20 -8.29 2.68
C SER A 55 -2.92 -7.29 1.78
N ILE A 56 -3.82 -6.48 2.34
CA ILE A 56 -4.51 -5.41 1.59
C ILE A 56 -3.51 -4.37 1.11
N VAL A 57 -2.59 -3.93 1.97
CA VAL A 57 -1.55 -2.95 1.59
C VAL A 57 -0.67 -3.47 0.46
N ALA A 58 -0.20 -4.74 0.55
CA ALA A 58 0.59 -5.36 -0.51
C ALA A 58 -0.17 -5.44 -1.84
N PHE A 59 -1.48 -5.74 -1.79
CA PHE A 59 -2.34 -5.76 -2.97
C PHE A 59 -2.50 -4.36 -3.60
N VAL A 60 -2.74 -3.33 -2.77
CA VAL A 60 -2.87 -1.94 -3.22
C VAL A 60 -1.57 -1.46 -3.88
N ILE A 61 -0.41 -1.73 -3.28
CA ILE A 61 0.90 -1.38 -3.85
C ILE A 61 1.09 -2.09 -5.20
N SER A 62 0.81 -3.39 -5.27
CA SER A 62 0.93 -4.17 -6.52
C SER A 62 0.04 -3.62 -7.64
N ARG A 63 -1.20 -3.24 -7.30
CA ARG A 63 -2.13 -2.61 -8.25
C ARG A 63 -1.64 -1.24 -8.68
N ALA A 64 -1.13 -0.43 -7.75
CA ALA A 64 -0.64 0.90 -8.05
C ALA A 64 0.59 0.87 -8.97
N ILE A 65 1.55 -0.03 -8.72
CA ILE A 65 2.70 -0.27 -9.60
C ILE A 65 2.23 -0.70 -10.99
N LYS A 66 1.27 -1.64 -11.08
CA LYS A 66 0.72 -2.09 -12.37
C LYS A 66 0.07 -0.94 -13.16
N PHE A 67 -0.66 -0.06 -12.48
CA PHE A 67 -1.26 1.13 -13.09
C PHE A 67 -0.23 2.13 -13.59
N GLN A 68 0.84 2.39 -12.81
CA GLN A 68 1.93 3.26 -13.26
C GLN A 68 2.66 2.69 -14.47
N LYS A 69 2.97 1.40 -14.47
CA LYS A 69 3.61 0.71 -15.59
C LYS A 69 2.78 0.74 -16.88
N MET A 70 1.45 0.73 -16.80
CA MET A 70 0.58 0.87 -17.99
C MET A 70 0.46 2.31 -18.50
N LYS A 71 0.86 3.31 -17.71
CA LYS A 71 0.86 4.73 -18.11
C LYS A 71 2.17 5.15 -18.78
N GLU A 72 3.24 4.38 -18.62
CA GLU A 72 4.54 4.58 -19.28
C GLU A 72 4.60 4.00 -20.72
N PHE A 73 3.58 3.24 -21.15
CA PHE A 73 3.38 2.79 -22.55
C PHE A 73 2.29 3.60 -23.23
#